data_AF-A0A7R9DD07-F1
#
_entry.id   AF-A0A7R9DD07-F1
#
_cell.length_a   1.000
_cell.length_b   1.000
_cell.length_c   1.000
_cell.angle_alpha   90.00
_cell.angle_beta   90.00
_cell.angle_gamma   90.00
#
_symmetry.space_group_name_H-M   'P 1'
#
loop_
_entity.id
_entity.type
_entity.pdbx_description
1 polymer ?
#
loop_
_entity_poly.entity_id
_entity_poly.type
_entity_poly.pdbx_seq_one_letter_code
_entity_poly.pdbx_strand_id
1 'polypeptide(L)'
;MSVKHNKPNVILHYHIFCSSSIPLCTVEHALVRRALVKDVALTIESNLNVQLCGSYRRGKATCGDIDILISKPDNLSFNILSPLLEELKNVGFITDDLVSLEVNGKQKKYLGICHLPGNHKHRRLDIFVVPQSEYAPALMHYTGSALFNRSIRLLAFKKGMCLSEHCLNVQVARKVTK
;
A
#
# COMPACT_ATOMS: atom_id res chain seq x y z
N MET A 1 13.05 7.30 -29.70
CA MET A 1 12.25 8.47 -29.30
C MET A 1 11.77 8.25 -27.88
N SER A 2 12.33 8.99 -26.92
CA SER A 2 12.07 8.83 -25.48
C SER A 2 10.79 9.58 -25.11
N VAL A 3 9.76 8.85 -24.69
CA VAL A 3 8.50 9.42 -24.19
C VAL A 3 8.77 10.00 -22.80
N LYS A 4 8.88 11.32 -22.72
CA LYS A 4 8.96 12.06 -21.45
C LYS A 4 7.62 11.91 -20.73
N HIS A 5 7.58 11.13 -19.65
CA HIS A 5 6.42 11.05 -18.75
C HIS A 5 6.19 12.39 -18.05
N ASN A 6 5.05 13.01 -18.36
CA ASN A 6 4.59 14.28 -17.80
C ASN A 6 4.00 14.08 -16.38
N LYS A 7 4.87 13.76 -15.41
CA LYS A 7 4.47 13.44 -14.02
C LYS A 7 3.99 14.60 -13.11
N PRO A 8 4.26 15.90 -13.33
CA PRO A 8 3.86 16.93 -12.35
C PRO A 8 2.37 17.30 -12.37
N ASN A 9 1.62 16.97 -13.42
CA ASN A 9 0.22 17.41 -13.57
C ASN A 9 -0.82 16.54 -12.83
N VAL A 10 -0.57 15.24 -12.68
CA VAL A 10 -1.54 14.31 -12.05
C VAL A 10 -1.71 14.63 -10.56
N ILE A 11 -0.60 14.88 -9.86
CA ILE A 11 -0.63 15.22 -8.42
C ILE A 11 -1.37 16.54 -8.18
N LEU A 12 -1.23 17.54 -9.07
CA LEU A 12 -1.90 18.83 -8.94
C LEU A 12 -3.41 18.71 -9.25
N HIS A 13 -3.77 17.94 -10.29
CA HIS A 13 -5.17 17.67 -10.64
C HIS A 13 -5.92 16.95 -9.51
N TYR A 14 -5.25 16.03 -8.81
CA TYR A 14 -5.81 15.29 -7.69
C TYR A 14 -5.48 15.85 -6.30
N HIS A 15 -4.75 16.96 -6.19
CA HIS A 15 -4.43 17.59 -4.90
C HIS A 15 -5.69 18.05 -4.16
N ILE A 16 -6.72 18.43 -4.93
CA ILE A 16 -8.06 18.78 -4.45
C ILE A 16 -8.80 17.55 -3.91
N PHE A 17 -8.49 16.34 -4.39
CA PHE A 17 -9.14 15.10 -3.94
C PHE A 17 -8.58 14.56 -2.62
N CYS A 18 -7.32 14.87 -2.31
CA CYS A 18 -6.65 14.47 -1.07
C CYS A 18 -6.79 15.51 0.05
N SER A 19 -7.22 16.73 -0.30
CA SER A 19 -7.51 17.83 0.63
C SER A 19 -8.97 17.80 1.08
N SER A 20 -9.26 18.44 2.21
CA SER A 20 -10.48 18.43 3.05
C SER A 20 -11.85 18.61 2.39
N SER A 21 -11.94 18.75 1.07
CA SER A 21 -13.18 19.05 0.33
C SER A 21 -13.93 17.81 -0.16
N ILE A 22 -13.33 16.61 -0.13
CA ILE A 22 -14.01 15.36 -0.51
C ILE A 22 -14.33 14.52 0.73
N PRO A 23 -15.59 14.05 0.89
CA PRO A 23 -15.96 13.22 2.02
C PRO A 23 -15.10 11.95 2.04
N LEU A 24 -14.46 11.72 3.18
CA LEU A 24 -13.62 10.56 3.42
C LEU A 24 -14.34 9.24 3.06
N CYS A 25 -13.56 8.23 2.69
CA CYS A 25 -14.06 6.89 2.42
C CYS A 25 -14.69 6.30 3.69
N THR A 26 -15.93 5.80 3.60
CA THR A 26 -16.58 5.07 4.71
C THR A 26 -16.01 3.66 4.82
N VAL A 27 -16.27 2.98 5.94
CA VAL A 27 -15.89 1.57 6.17
C VAL A 27 -16.42 0.66 5.05
N GLU A 28 -17.70 0.80 4.68
CA GLU A 28 -18.32 0.04 3.59
C GLU A 28 -17.58 0.22 2.26
N HIS A 29 -17.25 1.47 1.93
CA HIS A 29 -16.54 1.79 0.70
C HIS A 29 -15.12 1.20 0.66
N ALA A 30 -14.45 1.07 1.81
CA ALA A 30 -13.15 0.42 1.91
C ALA A 30 -13.28 -1.11 1.76
N LEU A 31 -14.31 -1.71 2.37
CA LEU A 31 -14.60 -3.14 2.27
C LEU A 31 -14.87 -3.58 0.84
N VAL A 32 -15.73 -2.87 0.11
CA VAL A 32 -16.06 -3.18 -1.29
C VAL A 32 -14.82 -3.10 -2.18
N ARG A 33 -13.99 -2.06 -2.00
CA ARG A 33 -12.74 -1.89 -2.76
C ARG A 33 -11.73 -2.99 -2.47
N ARG A 34 -11.57 -3.38 -1.19
CA ARG A 34 -10.73 -4.53 -0.84
C ARG A 34 -11.30 -5.84 -1.37
N ALA A 35 -12.63 -6.02 -1.40
CA ALA A 35 -13.23 -7.21 -1.98
C ALA A 35 -12.88 -7.34 -3.46
N LEU A 36 -13.07 -6.29 -4.25
CA LEU A 36 -12.67 -6.27 -5.67
C LEU A 36 -11.18 -6.58 -5.85
N VAL A 37 -10.30 -5.88 -5.12
CA VAL A 37 -8.84 -6.15 -5.21
C VAL A 37 -8.50 -7.57 -4.78
N LYS A 38 -9.18 -8.10 -3.76
CA LYS A 38 -8.98 -9.48 -3.32
C LYS A 38 -9.41 -10.48 -4.38
N ASP A 39 -10.58 -10.29 -4.99
CA ASP A 39 -11.11 -11.22 -5.98
C ASP A 39 -10.17 -11.29 -7.19
N VAL A 40 -9.70 -10.13 -7.70
CA VAL A 40 -8.72 -10.07 -8.79
C VAL A 40 -7.36 -10.65 -8.36
N ALA A 41 -6.89 -10.39 -7.14
CA ALA A 41 -5.63 -10.97 -6.68
C ALA A 41 -5.70 -12.50 -6.60
N LEU A 42 -6.84 -13.05 -6.18
CA LEU A 42 -7.04 -14.49 -6.04
C LEU A 42 -7.21 -15.23 -7.37
N THR A 43 -7.57 -14.53 -8.47
CA THR A 43 -7.51 -15.14 -9.82
C THR A 43 -6.08 -15.32 -10.31
N ILE A 44 -5.15 -14.49 -9.83
CA ILE A 44 -3.72 -14.55 -10.17
C ILE A 44 -3.00 -15.62 -9.34
N GLU A 45 -3.23 -15.62 -8.02
CA GLU A 45 -2.68 -16.61 -7.10
C GLU A 45 -3.67 -16.88 -5.97
N SER A 46 -4.03 -18.15 -5.79
CA SER A 46 -5.02 -18.59 -4.80
C SER A 46 -4.56 -18.43 -3.36
N ASN A 47 -3.25 -18.48 -3.10
CA ASN A 47 -2.69 -18.48 -1.75
C ASN A 47 -2.21 -17.08 -1.32
N LEU A 48 -3.04 -16.05 -1.53
CA LEU A 48 -2.76 -14.68 -1.10
C LEU A 48 -3.60 -14.27 0.10
N ASN A 49 -2.97 -13.58 1.04
CA ASN A 49 -3.67 -12.90 2.13
C ASN A 49 -3.80 -11.41 1.81
N VAL A 50 -5.04 -10.92 1.69
CA VAL A 50 -5.35 -9.53 1.33
C VAL A 50 -6.04 -8.83 2.50
N GLN A 51 -5.36 -7.84 3.09
CA GLN A 51 -5.74 -7.19 4.33
C GLN A 51 -5.86 -5.67 4.17
N LEU A 52 -6.94 -5.09 4.69
CA LEU A 52 -7.03 -3.63 4.86
C LEU A 52 -6.18 -3.18 6.05
N CYS A 53 -5.46 -2.09 5.85
CA CYS A 53 -4.52 -1.49 6.79
C CYS A 53 -4.93 -0.05 7.15
N GLY A 54 -3.97 0.73 7.64
CA GLY A 54 -4.11 2.16 7.83
C GLY A 54 -5.22 2.57 8.80
N SER A 55 -5.88 3.67 8.46
CA SER A 55 -6.95 4.23 9.30
C SER A 55 -8.14 3.30 9.47
N TYR A 56 -8.45 2.49 8.45
CA TYR A 56 -9.48 1.46 8.51
C TYR A 56 -9.20 0.44 9.62
N ARG A 57 -8.00 -0.16 9.62
CA ARG A 57 -7.65 -1.21 10.59
C ARG A 57 -7.57 -0.70 12.04
N ARG A 58 -7.39 0.62 12.22
CA ARG A 58 -7.45 1.28 13.54
C ARG A 58 -8.88 1.64 13.99
N GLY A 59 -9.91 1.26 13.23
CA GLY A 59 -11.31 1.48 13.58
C GLY A 59 -11.79 2.93 13.39
N LYS A 60 -11.14 3.73 12.53
CA LYS A 60 -11.68 5.05 12.21
C LYS A 60 -12.96 4.92 11.37
N ALA A 61 -13.98 5.70 11.71
CA ALA A 61 -15.24 5.75 10.97
C ALA A 61 -15.06 6.17 9.50
N THR A 62 -13.98 6.89 9.21
CA THR A 62 -13.66 7.44 7.90
C THR A 62 -12.17 7.28 7.57
N CYS A 63 -11.88 6.95 6.32
CA CYS A 63 -10.53 6.72 5.79
C CYS A 63 -10.21 7.74 4.69
N GLY A 64 -9.01 8.34 4.72
CA GLY A 64 -8.54 9.22 3.63
C GLY A 64 -8.13 8.40 2.41
N ASP A 65 -7.15 7.53 2.64
CA ASP A 65 -6.60 6.61 1.65
C ASP A 65 -7.02 5.17 1.99
N ILE A 66 -6.95 4.29 1.00
CA ILE A 66 -7.22 2.87 1.15
C ILE A 66 -5.91 2.12 1.05
N ASP A 67 -5.44 1.65 2.20
CA ASP A 67 -4.21 0.87 2.33
C ASP A 67 -4.53 -0.63 2.27
N ILE A 68 -4.03 -1.33 1.25
CA ILE A 68 -4.18 -2.77 1.07
C ILE A 68 -2.81 -3.43 1.16
N LEU A 69 -2.66 -4.33 2.13
CA LEU A 69 -1.49 -5.20 2.26
C LEU A 69 -1.82 -6.58 1.71
N ILE A 70 -1.00 -7.05 0.76
CA ILE A 70 -1.06 -8.38 0.18
C ILE A 70 0.17 -9.16 0.64
N SER A 71 -0.05 -10.26 1.34
CA SER A 71 0.99 -11.22 1.68
C SER A 71 0.98 -12.37 0.68
N LYS A 72 2.16 -12.73 0.19
CA LYS A 72 2.36 -13.86 -0.72
C LYS A 72 3.27 -14.93 -0.10
N PRO A 73 3.17 -16.21 -0.49
CA PRO A 73 4.08 -17.24 -0.04
C PRO A 73 5.55 -16.89 -0.35
N ASP A 74 6.46 -17.26 0.57
CA ASP A 74 7.89 -16.93 0.44
C ASP A 74 8.55 -17.59 -0.77
N ASN A 75 8.08 -18.80 -1.15
CA ASN A 75 8.55 -19.55 -2.31
C ASN A 75 8.05 -18.98 -3.64
N LEU A 76 7.12 -18.02 -3.63
CA LEU A 76 6.58 -17.42 -4.84
C LEU A 76 7.54 -16.35 -5.38
N SER A 77 8.26 -16.65 -6.46
CA SER A 77 9.30 -15.76 -6.99
C SER A 77 8.77 -14.69 -7.95
N PHE A 78 7.62 -14.94 -8.59
CA PHE A 78 7.05 -14.05 -9.60
C PHE A 78 6.40 -12.80 -8.99
N ASN A 79 6.26 -11.77 -9.82
CA ASN A 79 5.68 -10.50 -9.43
C ASN A 79 4.15 -10.53 -9.61
N ILE A 80 3.41 -10.47 -8.50
CA ILE A 80 1.93 -10.42 -8.51
C ILE A 80 1.41 -9.01 -8.80
N LEU A 81 2.19 -7.96 -8.45
CA LEU A 81 1.66 -6.61 -8.45
C LEU A 81 1.37 -6.13 -9.87
N SER A 82 2.27 -6.37 -10.84
CA SER A 82 2.07 -5.94 -12.22
C SER A 82 0.81 -6.53 -12.88
N PRO A 83 0.59 -7.87 -12.91
CA PRO A 83 -0.64 -8.43 -13.48
C PRO A 83 -1.90 -7.99 -12.71
N LEU A 84 -1.80 -7.82 -11.38
CA LEU A 84 -2.91 -7.28 -10.59
C LEU A 84 -3.28 -5.85 -11.02
N LEU A 85 -2.29 -4.97 -11.21
CA LEU A 85 -2.52 -3.60 -11.64
C LEU A 85 -3.09 -3.52 -13.06
N GLU A 86 -2.62 -4.38 -13.97
CA GLU A 86 -3.17 -4.47 -15.33
C GLU A 86 -4.64 -4.86 -15.29
N GLU A 87 -5.00 -5.90 -14.53
CA GLU A 87 -6.39 -6.35 -14.46
C GLU A 87 -7.29 -5.33 -13.76
N LEU A 88 -6.81 -4.66 -12.70
CA LEU A 88 -7.55 -3.58 -12.04
C LEU A 88 -7.75 -2.35 -12.95
N LYS A 89 -6.87 -2.12 -13.92
CA LYS A 89 -7.07 -1.09 -14.96
C LYS A 89 -8.07 -1.56 -16.02
N ASN A 90 -8.00 -2.82 -16.44
CA ASN A 90 -8.92 -3.39 -17.43
C ASN A 90 -10.38 -3.30 -16.96
N VAL A 91 -10.64 -3.59 -15.68
CA VAL A 91 -11.99 -3.45 -15.09
C VAL A 91 -12.39 -1.99 -14.78
N GLY A 92 -11.53 -1.02 -15.11
CA GLY A 92 -11.77 0.41 -14.87
C GLY A 92 -11.78 0.81 -13.40
N PHE A 93 -11.17 0.02 -12.52
CA PHE A 93 -11.09 0.32 -11.08
C PHE A 93 -9.99 1.34 -10.79
N ILE A 94 -8.81 1.16 -11.39
CA ILE A 94 -7.69 2.10 -11.33
C ILE A 94 -7.79 3.07 -12.50
N THR A 95 -7.71 4.37 -12.22
CA THR A 95 -7.75 5.42 -13.27
C THR A 95 -6.41 6.07 -13.52
N ASP A 96 -5.61 6.29 -12.47
CA ASP A 96 -4.37 7.04 -12.57
C ASP A 96 -3.28 6.46 -11.67
N ASP A 97 -2.05 6.42 -12.19
CA ASP A 97 -0.87 6.01 -11.45
C ASP A 97 -0.19 7.24 -10.84
N LEU A 98 0.06 7.24 -9.53
CA LEU A 98 0.85 8.28 -8.87
C LEU A 98 2.33 7.88 -8.80
N VAL A 99 2.59 6.68 -8.27
CA VAL A 99 3.94 6.16 -8.08
C VAL A 99 3.92 4.63 -8.20
N SER A 100 4.65 4.11 -9.18
CA SER A 100 5.11 2.72 -9.22
C SER A 100 6.57 2.68 -8.77
N LEU A 101 6.85 2.09 -7.60
CA LEU A 101 8.23 1.88 -7.15
C LEU A 101 8.65 0.44 -7.47
N GLU A 102 9.58 0.32 -8.40
CA GLU A 102 10.33 -0.90 -8.66
C GLU A 102 11.62 -0.86 -7.85
N VAL A 103 11.83 -1.87 -6.99
CA VAL A 103 13.12 -2.07 -6.31
C VAL A 103 13.72 -3.36 -6.83
N ASN A 104 14.90 -3.29 -7.43
CA ASN A 104 15.61 -4.44 -8.03
C ASN A 104 14.75 -5.21 -9.07
N GLY A 105 13.97 -4.50 -9.88
CA GLY A 105 13.06 -5.11 -10.86
C GLY A 105 11.82 -5.79 -10.26
N LYS A 106 11.58 -5.65 -8.95
CA LYS A 106 10.37 -6.15 -8.28
C LYS A 106 9.55 -4.98 -7.75
N GLN A 107 8.37 -4.77 -8.33
CA GLN A 107 7.43 -3.77 -7.86
C GLN A 107 6.80 -4.26 -6.55
N LYS A 108 7.09 -3.59 -5.43
CA LYS A 108 6.55 -3.97 -4.09
C LYS A 108 5.42 -3.05 -3.62
N LYS A 109 5.33 -1.85 -4.20
CA LYS A 109 4.42 -0.80 -3.78
C LYS A 109 3.82 -0.10 -4.98
N TYR A 110 2.52 0.12 -4.91
CA TYR A 110 1.76 0.91 -5.86
C TYR A 110 0.99 2.01 -5.13
N LEU A 111 1.08 3.22 -5.65
CA LEU A 111 0.27 4.36 -5.24
C LEU A 111 -0.51 4.85 -6.46
N GLY A 112 -1.81 4.95 -6.33
CA GLY A 112 -2.68 5.35 -7.44
C GLY A 112 -4.00 5.95 -7.00
N ILE A 113 -4.85 6.17 -7.99
CA ILE A 113 -6.21 6.65 -7.85
C ILE A 113 -7.16 5.57 -8.36
N CYS A 114 -8.20 5.29 -7.58
CA CYS A 114 -9.26 4.36 -7.94
C CYS A 114 -10.64 4.97 -7.77
N HIS A 115 -11.63 4.42 -8.45
CA HIS A 115 -13.04 4.63 -8.11
C HIS A 115 -13.81 3.33 -8.30
N LEU A 116 -15.00 3.25 -7.70
CA LEU A 116 -15.86 2.09 -7.94
C LEU A 116 -16.59 2.27 -9.28
N PRO A 117 -16.85 1.18 -10.03
CA PRO A 117 -17.74 1.25 -11.18
C PRO A 117 -19.09 1.86 -10.79
N GLY A 118 -19.59 2.83 -11.57
CA GLY A 118 -20.82 3.57 -11.25
C GLY A 118 -20.70 4.66 -10.18
N ASN A 119 -19.50 4.88 -9.62
CA ASN A 119 -19.23 5.96 -8.68
C ASN A 119 -18.07 6.83 -9.16
N HIS A 120 -18.34 8.10 -9.44
CA HIS A 120 -17.34 9.05 -9.93
C HIS A 120 -16.40 9.60 -8.84
N LYS A 121 -16.53 9.13 -7.60
CA LYS A 121 -15.68 9.58 -6.49
C LYS A 121 -14.34 8.83 -6.49
N HIS A 122 -13.33 9.50 -7.02
CA HIS A 122 -11.93 9.08 -6.96
C HIS A 122 -11.41 9.02 -5.52
N ARG A 123 -10.61 8.00 -5.22
CA ARG A 123 -9.99 7.73 -3.91
C ARG A 123 -8.56 7.27 -4.12
N ARG A 124 -7.68 7.65 -3.20
CA ARG A 124 -6.31 7.12 -3.18
C ARG A 124 -6.30 5.65 -2.79
N LEU A 125 -5.48 4.90 -3.52
CA LEU A 125 -5.28 3.47 -3.34
C LEU A 125 -3.78 3.21 -3.20
N ASP A 126 -3.42 2.61 -2.08
CA ASP A 126 -2.06 2.22 -1.76
C ASP A 126 -2.03 0.69 -1.64
N ILE A 127 -1.34 0.00 -2.55
CA ILE A 127 -1.18 -1.47 -2.52
C ILE A 127 0.27 -1.82 -2.20
N PHE A 128 0.44 -2.69 -1.20
CA PHE A 128 1.75 -3.19 -0.77
C PHE A 128 1.78 -4.71 -0.90
N VAL A 129 2.81 -5.26 -1.54
CA VAL A 129 3.01 -6.71 -1.67
C VAL A 129 4.26 -7.10 -0.90
N VAL A 130 4.10 -8.02 0.07
CA VAL A 130 5.19 -8.50 0.93
C VAL A 130 5.24 -10.03 0.94
N PRO A 131 6.42 -10.63 1.12
CA PRO A 131 6.52 -12.06 1.39
C PRO A 131 5.96 -12.38 2.79
N GLN A 132 5.49 -13.62 2.99
CA GLN A 132 4.84 -14.07 4.21
C GLN A 132 5.72 -13.90 5.45
N SER A 133 7.03 -14.10 5.32
CA SER A 133 8.03 -13.83 6.35
C SER A 133 8.07 -12.38 6.84
N GLU A 134 7.71 -11.41 5.99
CA GLU A 134 7.66 -9.97 6.32
C GLU A 134 6.25 -9.52 6.74
N TYR A 135 5.25 -10.41 6.77
CA TYR A 135 3.85 -10.03 6.99
C TYR A 135 3.61 -9.30 8.31
N ALA A 136 4.14 -9.81 9.42
CA ALA A 136 3.93 -9.23 10.74
C ALA A 136 4.49 -7.80 10.88
N PRO A 137 5.77 -7.52 10.57
CA PRO A 137 6.31 -6.16 10.62
C PRO A 137 5.63 -5.23 9.61
N ALA A 138 5.28 -5.73 8.42
CA ALA A 138 4.57 -4.95 7.41
C ALA A 138 3.16 -4.57 7.88
N LEU A 139 2.41 -5.52 8.44
CA LEU A 139 1.07 -5.28 8.97
C LEU A 139 1.11 -4.24 10.08
N MET A 140 2.06 -4.32 11.01
CA MET A 140 2.25 -3.31 12.05
C MET A 140 2.53 -1.93 11.43
N HIS A 141 3.49 -1.87 10.50
CA HIS A 141 3.89 -0.62 9.86
C HIS A 141 2.73 0.04 9.11
N TYR A 142 2.05 -0.70 8.22
CA TYR A 142 0.95 -0.16 7.42
C TYR A 142 -0.33 0.03 8.23
N THR A 143 -0.48 -0.61 9.39
CA THR A 143 -1.55 -0.24 10.35
C THR A 143 -1.28 1.12 10.96
N GLY A 144 -0.02 1.46 11.26
CA GLY A 144 0.34 2.74 11.88
C GLY A 144 -0.29 2.94 13.27
N SER A 145 -0.51 4.16 13.74
CA SER A 145 -0.32 5.46 13.06
C SER A 145 1.15 5.83 12.84
N ALA A 146 1.41 6.91 12.09
CA ALA A 146 2.77 7.40 11.86
C ALA A 146 3.54 7.71 13.17
N LEU A 147 2.86 8.28 14.17
CA LEU A 147 3.45 8.53 15.49
C LEU A 147 3.75 7.22 16.22
N PHE A 148 2.83 6.26 16.19
CA PHE A 148 3.06 4.93 16.76
C PHE A 148 4.29 4.26 16.14
N ASN A 149 4.40 4.26 14.80
CA ASN A 149 5.54 3.72 14.08
C ASN A 149 6.87 4.39 14.49
N ARG A 150 6.89 5.72 14.64
CA ARG A 150 8.09 6.44 15.10
C ARG A 150 8.46 6.03 16.53
N SER A 151 7.49 5.98 17.44
CA SER A 151 7.72 5.63 18.85
C SER A 151 8.21 4.19 19.01
N ILE A 152 7.60 3.22 18.33
CA ILE A 152 7.99 1.81 18.45
C ILE A 152 9.37 1.55 17.83
N ARG A 153 9.72 2.25 16.74
CA ARG A 153 11.06 2.21 16.14
C ARG A 153 12.11 2.80 17.07
N LEU A 154 11.79 3.91 17.75
CA LEU A 154 12.66 4.50 18.76
C LEU A 154 12.85 3.56 19.95
N LEU A 155 11.81 2.86 20.39
CA LEU A 155 11.90 1.87 21.46
C LEU A 155 12.79 0.68 21.05
N ALA A 156 12.62 0.14 19.84
CA ALA A 156 13.47 -0.91 19.31
C ALA A 156 14.94 -0.47 19.28
N PHE A 157 15.21 0.76 18.81
CA PHE A 157 16.54 1.34 18.81
C PHE A 157 17.15 1.42 20.22
N LYS A 158 16.39 1.89 21.21
CA LYS A 158 16.83 1.91 22.62
C LYS A 158 17.10 0.52 23.19
N LYS A 159 16.55 -0.53 22.59
CA LYS A 159 16.78 -1.93 22.96
C LYS A 159 17.89 -2.61 22.11
N GLY A 160 18.66 -1.84 21.33
CA GLY A 160 19.72 -2.40 20.47
C GLY A 160 19.20 -3.18 19.26
N MET A 161 17.95 -2.91 18.86
CA MET A 161 17.27 -3.53 17.73
C MET A 161 17.01 -2.51 16.62
N CYS A 162 16.74 -3.00 15.41
CA CYS A 162 16.29 -2.19 14.29
C CYS A 162 14.95 -2.75 13.77
N LEU A 163 13.92 -1.91 13.79
CA LEU A 163 12.58 -2.25 13.32
C LEU A 163 12.27 -1.50 12.03
N SER A 164 11.94 -2.24 10.98
CA SER A 164 11.44 -1.73 9.70
C SER A 164 10.10 -2.37 9.36
N GLU A 165 9.51 -1.98 8.22
CA GLU A 165 8.37 -2.66 7.61
C GLU A 165 8.71 -4.08 7.14
N HIS A 166 9.98 -4.41 6.97
CA HIS A 166 10.43 -5.72 6.50
C HIS A 166 10.76 -6.67 7.67
N CYS A 167 11.36 -6.17 8.75
CA CYS A 167 11.89 -7.04 9.81
C CYS A 167 12.08 -6.32 11.14
N LEU A 168 12.30 -7.13 12.19
CA LEU A 168 12.85 -6.72 13.46
C LEU A 168 14.17 -7.49 13.69
N ASN A 169 15.30 -6.78 13.67
CA ASN A 169 16.62 -7.38 13.80
C ASN A 169 17.30 -6.96 15.10
N VAL A 170 18.04 -7.87 15.72
CA VAL A 170 18.94 -7.58 16.86
C VAL A 170 20.34 -7.26 16.29
N GLN A 171 21.09 -6.35 16.93
CA GLN A 171 22.50 -6.05 16.61
C GLN A 171 22.77 -5.32 15.28
N VAL A 172 22.10 -4.19 15.03
CA VAL A 172 22.56 -3.27 13.98
C VAL A 172 23.56 -2.28 14.58
N ALA A 173 24.83 -2.67 14.64
CA ALA A 173 25.93 -1.75 14.90
C ALA A 173 26.05 -0.78 13.72
N ARG A 174 25.28 0.32 13.73
CA ARG A 174 25.57 1.44 12.84
C ARG A 174 26.85 2.07 13.36
N LYS A 175 27.96 1.92 12.63
CA LYS A 175 29.15 2.76 12.82
C LYS A 175 28.66 4.20 12.73
N VAL A 176 28.60 4.89 13.87
CA VAL A 176 28.45 6.34 13.89
C VAL A 176 29.79 6.85 13.40
N THR A 177 29.88 7.24 12.14
CA THR A 177 30.99 8.08 11.67
C THR A 177 30.89 9.38 12.45
N LYS A 178 31.83 9.56 13.39
CA LYS A 178 32.10 10.87 14.02
C LYS A 178 32.72 11.79 12.98
#